data_AF-A0A660QXH6-F1
#
_entry.id   AF-A0A660QXH6-F1
#
_cell.length_a   1.000
_cell.length_b   1.000
_cell.length_c   1.000
_cell.angle_alpha   90.00
_cell.angle_beta   90.00
_cell.angle_gamma   90.00
#
_symmetry.space_group_name_H-M   'P 1'
#
loop_
_entity.id
_entity.type
_entity.pdbx_description
1 polymer ?
#
loop_
_entity_poly.entity_id
_entity_poly.type
_entity_poly.pdbx_seq_one_letter_code
_entity_poly.pdbx_strand_id
1 'polypeptide(L)'
;MKMKRTMVCLTALLMVCGAATAAEWINGDGDRNAAGGGNWNAPLVPGEWLWVHTLGGVPMDQMPILDSDVSALALGNTIVGFNGTAGGSLDLDAGGKLNISELKIGWDDTTGPGVGVVSLNDATSEMWVGYMEIGNGGIDATLNNSGVIHGARLYVGGWDGADDPGTGQVNLLGGDLWVAEDGQFKVSADSNVDITDGRLILAGDQTALVNALLVDDRLTGFGASADSNIQIDLATYGGWTTVTAIPEPATLGMVALFGTGMLWVRKRRMI
;
A
#
# COMPACT_ATOMS: atom_id res chain seq x y z
N MET A 1 -30.79 -60.45 41.13
CA MET A 1 -31.07 -59.02 41.40
C MET A 1 -30.41 -58.20 40.29
N LYS A 2 -31.12 -57.23 39.71
CA LYS A 2 -30.71 -56.43 38.54
C LYS A 2 -29.80 -55.25 38.95
N MET A 3 -28.68 -55.05 38.27
CA MET A 3 -27.98 -53.74 38.12
C MET A 3 -27.38 -53.73 36.71
N LYS A 4 -28.13 -53.23 35.71
CA LYS A 4 -28.22 -51.84 35.22
C LYS A 4 -26.91 -51.34 34.61
N ARG A 5 -26.94 -51.32 33.27
CA ARG A 5 -25.98 -50.79 32.31
C ARG A 5 -25.61 -49.35 32.66
N THR A 6 -24.34 -49.09 32.94
CA THR A 6 -23.76 -47.74 32.93
C THR A 6 -22.94 -47.61 31.65
N MET A 7 -23.65 -47.53 30.52
CA MET A 7 -23.09 -47.17 29.23
C MET A 7 -23.32 -45.66 29.11
N VAL A 8 -22.48 -44.88 29.79
CA VAL A 8 -22.52 -43.41 29.77
C VAL A 8 -21.74 -42.96 28.55
N CYS A 9 -22.49 -42.51 27.55
CA CYS A 9 -22.16 -41.58 26.48
C CYS A 9 -20.75 -40.98 26.52
N LEU A 10 -19.77 -41.73 26.00
CA LEU A 10 -18.54 -41.18 25.45
C LEU A 10 -18.79 -40.91 23.95
N THR A 11 -19.78 -40.08 23.65
CA THR A 11 -20.16 -39.73 22.28
C THR A 11 -19.83 -38.27 22.07
N ALA A 12 -18.70 -38.07 21.38
CA ALA A 12 -18.46 -36.97 20.45
C ALA A 12 -18.73 -35.55 20.98
N LEU A 13 -17.81 -35.07 21.82
CA LEU A 13 -17.34 -33.70 21.68
C LEU A 13 -15.96 -33.74 21.01
N LEU A 14 -15.89 -34.36 19.82
CA LEU A 14 -14.96 -33.92 18.81
C LEU A 14 -15.47 -32.54 18.37
N MET A 15 -15.21 -31.53 19.21
CA MET A 15 -15.09 -30.18 18.70
C MET A 15 -14.00 -30.30 17.64
N VAL A 16 -14.43 -30.32 16.38
CA VAL A 16 -13.55 -30.03 15.27
C VAL A 16 -13.09 -28.61 15.54
N CYS A 17 -11.98 -28.49 16.25
CA CYS A 17 -11.15 -27.30 16.20
C CYS A 17 -10.67 -27.27 14.76
N GLY A 18 -11.50 -26.74 13.85
CA GLY A 18 -11.05 -26.36 12.53
C GLY A 18 -9.88 -25.43 12.78
N ALA A 19 -8.69 -25.83 12.35
CA ALA A 19 -7.59 -24.89 12.32
C ALA A 19 -8.10 -23.70 11.51
N ALA A 20 -8.13 -22.51 12.13
CA ALA A 20 -8.44 -21.30 11.39
C ALA A 20 -7.37 -21.18 10.30
N THR A 21 -7.78 -21.44 9.06
CA THR A 21 -6.94 -21.24 7.90
C THR A 21 -7.09 -19.78 7.52
N ALA A 22 -5.96 -19.12 7.29
CA ALA A 22 -5.96 -17.76 6.81
C ALA A 22 -6.82 -17.63 5.55
N ALA A 23 -7.57 -16.53 5.43
CA ALA A 23 -8.41 -16.31 4.27
C ALA A 23 -7.52 -15.98 3.06
N GLU A 24 -7.76 -16.70 1.97
CA GLU A 24 -7.00 -16.61 0.73
C GLU A 24 -7.93 -16.30 -0.42
N TRP A 25 -7.50 -15.38 -1.29
CA TRP A 25 -8.25 -15.03 -2.49
C TRP A 25 -8.22 -16.19 -3.50
N ILE A 26 -9.40 -16.64 -3.92
CA ILE A 26 -9.57 -17.72 -4.90
C ILE A 26 -10.44 -17.33 -6.10
N ASN A 27 -11.11 -16.17 -6.07
CA ASN A 27 -12.01 -15.70 -7.13
C ASN A 27 -13.07 -16.75 -7.53
N GLY A 28 -13.66 -17.45 -6.55
CA GLY A 28 -14.59 -18.55 -6.78
C GLY A 28 -15.92 -18.15 -7.42
N ASP A 29 -16.39 -16.91 -7.19
CA ASP A 29 -17.62 -16.39 -7.80
C ASP A 29 -17.36 -15.77 -9.19
N GLY A 30 -16.09 -15.61 -9.59
CA GLY A 30 -15.69 -15.04 -10.87
C GLY A 30 -15.86 -13.52 -10.95
N ASP A 31 -16.04 -12.85 -9.80
CA ASP A 31 -16.03 -11.41 -9.66
C ASP A 31 -14.87 -10.95 -8.77
N ARG A 32 -14.50 -9.67 -8.87
CA ARG A 32 -13.39 -9.10 -8.10
C ARG A 32 -13.82 -8.55 -6.74
N ASN A 33 -15.08 -8.73 -6.31
CA ASN A 33 -15.59 -8.07 -5.12
C ASN A 33 -15.11 -8.81 -3.85
N ALA A 34 -14.34 -8.12 -3.01
CA ALA A 34 -13.82 -8.68 -1.76
C ALA A 34 -14.93 -8.97 -0.72
N ALA A 35 -16.13 -8.39 -0.83
CA ALA A 35 -17.27 -8.78 0.02
C ALA A 35 -17.92 -10.12 -0.39
N GLY A 36 -17.63 -10.61 -1.59
CA GLY A 36 -18.13 -11.90 -2.08
C GLY A 36 -17.52 -13.06 -1.30
N GLY A 37 -18.29 -13.67 -0.40
CA GLY A 37 -17.82 -14.78 0.43
C GLY A 37 -17.35 -16.01 -0.37
N GLY A 38 -17.86 -16.20 -1.60
CA GLY A 38 -17.41 -17.28 -2.49
C GLY A 38 -16.07 -16.99 -3.18
N ASN A 39 -15.55 -15.76 -3.10
CA ASN A 39 -14.23 -15.41 -3.61
C ASN A 39 -13.08 -15.76 -2.65
N TRP A 40 -13.39 -16.22 -1.44
CA TRP A 40 -12.41 -16.61 -0.42
C TRP A 40 -12.48 -18.10 -0.12
N ASN A 41 -11.33 -18.73 0.12
CA ASN A 41 -11.28 -20.16 0.51
C ASN A 41 -11.81 -20.40 1.94
N ALA A 42 -11.87 -19.36 2.75
CA ALA A 42 -12.33 -19.34 4.12
C ALA A 42 -13.01 -17.99 4.42
N PRO A 43 -13.93 -17.93 5.40
CA PRO A 43 -14.55 -16.66 5.80
C PRO A 43 -13.52 -15.61 6.23
N LEU A 44 -13.76 -14.35 5.91
CA LEU A 44 -12.98 -13.23 6.43
C LEU A 44 -13.24 -13.06 7.93
N VAL A 45 -12.23 -13.38 8.77
CA VAL A 45 -12.31 -13.25 10.22
C VAL A 45 -11.44 -12.07 10.69
N PRO A 46 -12.00 -11.10 11.43
CA PRO A 46 -11.20 -10.01 11.98
C PRO A 46 -10.05 -10.49 12.86
N GLY A 47 -8.88 -9.90 12.68
CA GLY A 47 -7.66 -10.27 13.41
C GLY A 47 -6.88 -11.46 12.86
N GLU A 48 -7.36 -12.12 11.80
CA GLU A 48 -6.61 -13.17 11.11
C GLU A 48 -5.78 -12.62 9.94
N TRP A 49 -4.88 -13.47 9.44
CA TRP A 49 -4.08 -13.15 8.25
C TRP A 49 -4.94 -13.22 6.98
N LEU A 50 -4.74 -12.26 6.08
CA LEU A 50 -5.26 -12.22 4.73
C LEU A 50 -4.13 -12.42 3.73
N TRP A 51 -4.35 -13.35 2.80
CA TRP A 51 -3.36 -13.71 1.78
C TRP A 51 -3.94 -13.37 0.40
N VAL A 52 -3.31 -12.42 -0.28
CA VAL A 52 -3.70 -11.98 -1.61
C VAL A 52 -2.56 -12.26 -2.57
N HIS A 53 -2.63 -13.38 -3.25
CA HIS A 53 -1.61 -13.84 -4.20
C HIS A 53 -2.25 -14.68 -5.31
N THR A 54 -1.51 -14.95 -6.38
CA THR A 54 -2.00 -15.67 -7.57
C THR A 54 -2.08 -17.20 -7.40
N LEU A 55 -2.31 -17.71 -6.19
CA LEU A 55 -2.39 -19.17 -5.98
C LEU A 55 -3.59 -19.76 -6.74
N GLY A 56 -3.41 -20.97 -7.27
CA GLY A 56 -4.45 -21.63 -8.09
C GLY A 56 -4.58 -21.09 -9.52
N GLY A 57 -3.70 -20.18 -9.97
CA GLY A 57 -3.70 -19.68 -11.35
C GLY A 57 -4.67 -18.52 -11.60
N VAL A 58 -5.17 -17.87 -10.54
CA VAL A 58 -5.92 -16.62 -10.66
C VAL A 58 -4.95 -15.55 -11.18
N PRO A 59 -5.19 -14.94 -12.35
CA PRO A 59 -4.31 -13.90 -12.89
C PRO A 59 -4.38 -12.61 -12.05
N MET A 60 -3.34 -11.78 -12.11
CA MET A 60 -3.25 -10.53 -11.32
C MET A 60 -4.39 -9.53 -11.59
N ASP A 61 -4.96 -9.53 -12.79
CA ASP A 61 -6.09 -8.64 -13.17
C ASP A 61 -7.45 -9.11 -12.63
N GLN A 62 -7.49 -10.28 -11.97
CA GLN A 62 -8.66 -10.86 -11.30
C GLN A 62 -8.54 -10.84 -9.77
N MET A 63 -7.61 -10.05 -9.26
CA MET A 63 -7.33 -9.90 -7.84
C MET A 63 -8.38 -9.00 -7.15
N PRO A 64 -8.52 -9.08 -5.81
CA PRO A 64 -9.62 -8.43 -5.11
C PRO A 64 -9.61 -6.90 -5.28
N ILE A 65 -10.82 -6.35 -5.37
CA ILE A 65 -11.15 -4.93 -5.26
C ILE A 65 -11.94 -4.75 -3.96
N LEU A 66 -11.48 -3.81 -3.15
CA LEU A 66 -12.19 -3.25 -2.01
C LEU A 66 -12.85 -1.96 -2.45
N ASP A 67 -14.17 -1.97 -2.61
CA ASP A 67 -14.94 -0.78 -2.94
C ASP A 67 -15.73 -0.23 -1.73
N SER A 68 -16.53 0.81 -1.94
CA SER A 68 -17.36 1.40 -0.89
C SER A 68 -18.42 0.45 -0.30
N ASP A 69 -18.78 -0.63 -1.02
CA ASP A 69 -19.70 -1.64 -0.51
C ASP A 69 -19.00 -2.58 0.48
N VAL A 70 -17.66 -2.62 0.47
CA VAL A 70 -16.85 -3.30 1.47
C VAL A 70 -16.51 -2.32 2.61
N SER A 71 -17.43 -2.18 3.56
CA SER A 71 -17.20 -1.33 4.74
C SER A 71 -16.02 -1.89 5.56
N ALA A 72 -14.89 -1.18 5.56
CA ALA A 72 -13.71 -1.39 6.41
C ALA A 72 -13.45 -2.86 6.79
N LEU A 73 -12.72 -3.60 5.95
CA LEU A 73 -12.19 -4.89 6.38
C LEU A 73 -11.18 -4.65 7.50
N ALA A 74 -11.57 -4.99 8.73
CA ALA A 74 -10.70 -4.96 9.91
C ALA A 74 -9.96 -6.31 9.99
N LEU A 75 -8.84 -6.44 9.30
CA LEU A 75 -8.07 -7.68 9.24
C LEU A 75 -6.87 -7.61 10.19
N GLY A 76 -6.34 -8.75 10.59
CA GLY A 76 -5.12 -8.79 11.40
C GLY A 76 -3.95 -8.27 10.59
N ASN A 77 -3.47 -9.12 9.69
CA ASN A 77 -2.31 -8.85 8.86
C ASN A 77 -2.64 -9.17 7.40
N THR A 78 -2.14 -8.39 6.45
CA THR A 78 -2.37 -8.62 5.02
C THR A 78 -1.04 -8.77 4.29
N ILE A 79 -0.91 -9.83 3.50
CA ILE A 79 0.20 -10.03 2.58
C ILE A 79 -0.33 -9.99 1.15
N VAL A 80 0.28 -9.16 0.30
CA VAL A 80 -0.02 -9.05 -1.12
C VAL A 80 1.22 -9.45 -1.92
N GLY A 81 1.16 -10.61 -2.59
CA GLY A 81 2.30 -11.19 -3.29
C GLY A 81 3.34 -11.79 -2.35
N PHE A 82 3.30 -13.12 -2.22
CA PHE A 82 4.10 -13.88 -1.23
C PHE A 82 4.97 -14.95 -1.89
N ASN A 83 6.20 -15.15 -1.40
CA ASN A 83 7.05 -16.33 -1.61
C ASN A 83 6.99 -17.00 -2.99
N GLY A 84 7.67 -16.42 -3.99
CA GLY A 84 7.88 -17.04 -5.29
C GLY A 84 6.61 -17.27 -6.11
N THR A 85 5.47 -16.71 -5.69
CA THR A 85 4.25 -16.68 -6.49
C THR A 85 4.38 -15.70 -7.66
N ALA A 86 3.57 -15.90 -8.71
CA ALA A 86 3.60 -15.06 -9.90
C ALA A 86 3.14 -13.62 -9.65
N GLY A 87 2.58 -13.34 -8.47
CA GLY A 87 2.32 -12.00 -7.96
C GLY A 87 1.14 -11.95 -7.00
N GLY A 88 0.72 -10.75 -6.64
CA GLY A 88 -0.54 -10.44 -5.96
C GLY A 88 -0.91 -8.98 -6.22
N SER A 89 -2.20 -8.68 -6.29
CA SER A 89 -2.68 -7.29 -6.38
C SER A 89 -3.80 -7.04 -5.38
N LEU A 90 -3.91 -5.83 -4.86
CA LEU A 90 -5.06 -5.41 -4.06
C LEU A 90 -5.42 -3.97 -4.43
N ASP A 91 -6.63 -3.77 -4.92
CA ASP A 91 -7.11 -2.45 -5.32
C ASP A 91 -8.14 -1.94 -4.31
N LEU A 92 -8.01 -0.68 -3.90
CA LEU A 92 -9.00 0.06 -3.11
C LEU A 92 -9.58 1.15 -4.01
N ASP A 93 -10.85 0.97 -4.39
CA ASP A 93 -11.56 1.78 -5.36
C ASP A 93 -12.83 2.38 -4.76
N ALA A 94 -13.39 3.39 -5.41
CA ALA A 94 -14.67 3.99 -5.10
C ALA A 94 -14.91 4.24 -3.59
N GLY A 95 -13.88 4.67 -2.84
CA GLY A 95 -13.99 4.92 -1.39
C GLY A 95 -13.81 3.68 -0.50
N GLY A 96 -13.20 2.63 -1.03
CA GLY A 96 -12.85 1.42 -0.30
C GLY A 96 -12.01 1.71 0.94
N LYS A 97 -12.27 0.95 2.02
CA LYS A 97 -11.58 1.13 3.29
C LYS A 97 -10.94 -0.16 3.77
N LEU A 98 -9.71 -0.06 4.24
CA LEU A 98 -8.97 -1.18 4.82
C LEU A 98 -8.38 -0.77 6.18
N ASN A 99 -8.56 -1.60 7.20
CA ASN A 99 -7.97 -1.38 8.52
C ASN A 99 -7.23 -2.64 8.95
N ILE A 100 -5.91 -2.55 9.03
CA ILE A 100 -5.03 -3.70 9.26
C ILE A 100 -3.94 -3.35 10.24
N SER A 101 -3.45 -4.36 10.96
CA SER A 101 -2.30 -4.18 11.86
C SER A 101 -1.01 -4.12 11.07
N GLU A 102 -0.90 -4.94 10.01
CA GLU A 102 0.30 -5.08 9.21
C GLU A 102 -0.04 -5.26 7.72
N LEU A 103 0.70 -4.58 6.86
CA LEU A 103 0.68 -4.77 5.41
C LEU A 103 2.08 -5.16 4.93
N LYS A 104 2.17 -6.28 4.21
CA LYS A 104 3.37 -6.67 3.47
C LYS A 104 3.07 -6.77 1.98
N ILE A 105 3.85 -6.09 1.16
CA ILE A 105 3.72 -6.12 -0.30
C ILE A 105 4.98 -6.76 -0.87
N GLY A 106 4.84 -7.80 -1.70
CA GLY A 106 5.98 -8.51 -2.29
C GLY A 106 6.94 -9.04 -1.24
N TRP A 107 6.44 -9.84 -0.31
CA TRP A 107 7.24 -10.40 0.80
C TRP A 107 7.82 -11.76 0.42
N ASP A 108 9.10 -11.98 0.72
CA ASP A 108 9.74 -13.31 0.69
C ASP A 108 10.27 -13.69 2.08
N ASP A 109 10.02 -14.94 2.45
CA ASP A 109 10.51 -15.57 3.67
C ASP A 109 11.52 -16.68 3.34
N THR A 110 11.42 -17.37 2.19
CA THR A 110 12.28 -18.55 1.92
C THR A 110 12.33 -19.11 0.49
N THR A 111 11.34 -18.86 -0.38
CA THR A 111 11.17 -19.67 -1.62
C THR A 111 11.28 -18.89 -2.93
N GLY A 112 11.72 -17.63 -2.86
CA GLY A 112 11.95 -16.78 -4.01
C GLY A 112 11.14 -15.50 -3.94
N PRO A 113 11.51 -14.49 -4.72
CA PRO A 113 11.03 -13.13 -4.49
C PRO A 113 9.53 -13.03 -4.75
N GLY A 114 8.79 -12.47 -3.80
CA GLY A 114 7.39 -12.11 -3.97
C GLY A 114 7.26 -10.82 -4.80
N VAL A 115 6.23 -10.75 -5.65
CA VAL A 115 5.84 -9.54 -6.38
C VAL A 115 4.45 -9.13 -5.92
N GLY A 116 4.27 -7.91 -5.43
CA GLY A 116 3.00 -7.44 -4.91
C GLY A 116 2.68 -6.04 -5.39
N VAL A 117 1.40 -5.76 -5.67
CA VAL A 117 0.93 -4.41 -6.00
C VAL A 117 -0.26 -4.07 -5.11
N VAL A 118 -0.21 -2.92 -4.45
CA VAL A 118 -1.38 -2.35 -3.76
C VAL A 118 -1.67 -0.99 -4.35
N SER A 119 -2.93 -0.75 -4.70
CA SER A 119 -3.34 0.52 -5.30
C SER A 119 -4.52 1.12 -4.57
N LEU A 120 -4.40 2.37 -4.12
CA LEU A 120 -5.54 3.22 -3.75
C LEU A 120 -5.82 4.11 -4.95
N ASN A 121 -6.85 3.78 -5.72
CA ASN A 121 -7.04 4.36 -7.06
C ASN A 121 -7.83 5.67 -7.07
N ASP A 122 -8.32 6.12 -5.92
CA ASP A 122 -9.03 7.39 -5.79
C ASP A 122 -8.77 8.08 -4.44
N ALA A 123 -9.10 9.38 -4.41
CA ALA A 123 -8.88 10.25 -3.26
C ALA A 123 -9.80 9.95 -2.06
N THR A 124 -10.81 9.10 -2.22
CA THR A 124 -11.75 8.72 -1.16
C THR A 124 -11.40 7.38 -0.51
N SER A 125 -10.55 6.57 -1.14
CA SER A 125 -10.01 5.34 -0.58
C SER A 125 -9.12 5.61 0.63
N GLU A 126 -9.26 4.79 1.66
CA GLU A 126 -8.62 5.02 2.96
C GLU A 126 -8.05 3.72 3.54
N MET A 127 -6.80 3.78 4.00
CA MET A 127 -6.14 2.65 4.63
C MET A 127 -5.58 3.04 6.01
N TRP A 128 -5.89 2.26 7.02
CA TRP A 128 -5.30 2.33 8.35
C TRP A 128 -4.39 1.14 8.55
N VAL A 129 -3.12 1.39 8.81
CA VAL A 129 -2.10 0.34 8.90
C VAL A 129 -1.14 0.62 10.05
N GLY A 130 -1.01 -0.34 10.96
CA GLY A 130 -0.03 -0.21 12.05
C GLY A 130 1.41 -0.26 11.52
N TYR A 131 1.69 -1.14 10.58
CA TYR A 131 3.04 -1.39 10.09
C TYR A 131 3.03 -1.80 8.62
N MET A 132 3.87 -1.17 7.80
CA MET A 132 3.95 -1.44 6.37
C MET A 132 5.37 -1.82 5.93
N GLU A 133 5.47 -2.93 5.22
CA GLU A 133 6.66 -3.39 4.51
C GLU A 133 6.37 -3.52 3.01
N ILE A 134 7.25 -2.98 2.19
CA ILE A 134 7.11 -3.02 0.73
C ILE A 134 8.40 -3.58 0.17
N GLY A 135 8.36 -4.77 -0.40
CA GLY A 135 9.52 -5.40 -1.03
C GLY A 135 10.54 -5.92 -0.03
N ASN A 136 10.12 -6.40 1.14
CA ASN A 136 11.05 -7.07 2.07
C ASN A 136 11.36 -8.49 1.55
N GLY A 137 12.60 -8.72 1.10
CA GLY A 137 13.04 -9.95 0.45
C GLY A 137 12.46 -10.21 -0.96
N GLY A 138 11.43 -9.46 -1.38
CA GLY A 138 10.83 -9.56 -2.70
C GLY A 138 11.41 -8.61 -3.74
N ILE A 139 10.82 -8.63 -4.93
CA ILE A 139 11.19 -7.77 -6.06
C ILE A 139 9.96 -7.02 -6.58
N ASP A 140 10.18 -5.78 -7.02
CA ASP A 140 9.22 -4.95 -7.73
C ASP A 140 7.89 -4.77 -6.98
N ALA A 141 7.95 -4.79 -5.63
CA ALA A 141 6.79 -4.54 -4.80
C ALA A 141 6.36 -3.07 -4.94
N THR A 142 5.10 -2.82 -5.26
CA THR A 142 4.62 -1.47 -5.59
C THR A 142 3.43 -1.07 -4.73
N LEU A 143 3.47 0.15 -4.20
CA LEU A 143 2.33 0.83 -3.61
C LEU A 143 1.99 2.07 -4.46
N ASN A 144 0.80 2.12 -5.04
CA ASN A 144 0.27 3.29 -5.73
C ASN A 144 -0.77 3.96 -4.83
N ASN A 145 -0.54 5.20 -4.42
CA ASN A 145 -1.42 5.91 -3.50
C ASN A 145 -2.00 7.18 -4.12
N SER A 146 -3.29 7.14 -4.44
CA SER A 146 -4.11 8.32 -4.76
C SER A 146 -5.07 8.69 -3.63
N GLY A 147 -5.13 7.91 -2.55
CA GLY A 147 -6.05 8.05 -1.42
C GLY A 147 -5.38 8.52 -0.13
N VAL A 148 -5.84 8.06 1.03
CA VAL A 148 -5.24 8.40 2.33
C VAL A 148 -4.78 7.14 3.05
N ILE A 149 -3.49 7.10 3.41
CA ILE A 149 -2.91 6.03 4.21
C ILE A 149 -2.48 6.59 5.55
N HIS A 150 -3.06 6.06 6.62
CA HIS A 150 -2.67 6.30 8.00
C HIS A 150 -1.77 5.15 8.49
N GLY A 151 -0.46 5.30 8.26
CA GLY A 151 0.57 4.35 8.68
C GLY A 151 1.20 4.72 10.01
N ALA A 152 1.53 3.74 10.86
CA ALA A 152 2.44 4.00 11.99
C ALA A 152 3.92 3.89 11.57
N ARG A 153 4.27 2.88 10.76
CA ARG A 153 5.65 2.63 10.29
C ARG A 153 5.69 2.26 8.81
N LEU A 154 6.77 2.63 8.12
CA LEU A 154 6.96 2.34 6.70
C LEU A 154 8.41 1.94 6.38
N TYR A 155 8.57 0.77 5.76
CA TYR A 155 9.83 0.24 5.26
C TYR A 155 9.68 -0.13 3.79
N VAL A 156 10.53 0.46 2.94
CA VAL A 156 10.53 0.21 1.50
C VAL A 156 11.85 -0.46 1.14
N GLY A 157 11.79 -1.72 0.69
CA GLY A 157 12.92 -2.53 0.24
C GLY A 157 13.67 -3.30 1.33
N GLY A 158 13.00 -3.64 2.44
CA GLY A 158 13.57 -4.45 3.51
C GLY A 158 13.65 -3.73 4.86
N TRP A 159 13.47 -4.50 5.94
CA TRP A 159 13.47 -3.99 7.31
C TRP A 159 14.88 -3.85 7.90
N ASP A 160 15.76 -4.84 7.62
CA ASP A 160 17.06 -5.01 8.28
C ASP A 160 18.28 -4.67 7.37
N GLY A 161 18.05 -3.92 6.30
CA GLY A 161 19.13 -3.45 5.43
C GLY A 161 19.67 -4.57 4.54
N ALA A 162 20.97 -4.87 4.64
CA ALA A 162 21.67 -5.75 3.69
C ALA A 162 21.33 -7.24 3.84
N ASP A 163 20.75 -7.65 4.96
CA ASP A 163 20.49 -9.05 5.27
C ASP A 163 19.22 -9.59 4.57
N ASP A 164 18.26 -8.71 4.26
CA ASP A 164 17.05 -9.02 3.50
C ASP A 164 16.91 -8.07 2.29
N PRO A 165 17.77 -8.22 1.26
CA PRO A 165 17.74 -7.33 0.10
C PRO A 165 16.43 -7.54 -0.66
N GLY A 166 15.65 -6.48 -0.79
CA GLY A 166 14.50 -6.46 -1.69
C GLY A 166 14.24 -5.08 -2.26
N THR A 167 13.40 -5.03 -3.28
CA THR A 167 13.08 -3.79 -4.00
C THR A 167 11.61 -3.44 -3.82
N GLY A 168 11.38 -2.19 -3.42
CA GLY A 168 10.06 -1.62 -3.22
C GLY A 168 9.94 -0.24 -3.86
N GLN A 169 8.75 0.07 -4.35
CA GLN A 169 8.41 1.36 -4.90
C GLN A 169 7.12 1.88 -4.26
N VAL A 170 7.14 3.14 -3.86
CA VAL A 170 5.93 3.88 -3.44
C VAL A 170 5.72 5.02 -4.40
N ASN A 171 4.52 5.13 -4.98
CA ASN A 171 4.13 6.21 -5.86
C ASN A 171 2.99 7.00 -5.21
N LEU A 172 3.23 8.28 -4.89
CA LEU A 172 2.22 9.19 -4.35
C LEU A 172 1.60 10.00 -5.51
N LEU A 173 0.50 9.49 -6.04
CA LEU A 173 -0.18 9.94 -7.26
C LEU A 173 -1.34 10.91 -7.00
N GLY A 174 -1.35 11.55 -5.83
CA GLY A 174 -2.45 12.42 -5.37
C GLY A 174 -2.78 12.22 -3.90
N GLY A 175 -2.36 11.08 -3.33
CA GLY A 175 -2.72 10.67 -1.98
C GLY A 175 -1.79 11.17 -0.88
N ASP A 176 -2.29 11.09 0.35
CA ASP A 176 -1.50 11.33 1.57
C ASP A 176 -1.00 10.01 2.14
N LEU A 177 0.28 9.96 2.52
CA LEU A 177 0.88 8.85 3.25
C LEU A 177 1.45 9.38 4.57
N TRP A 178 0.77 9.04 5.66
CA TRP A 178 1.18 9.38 7.02
C TRP A 178 2.05 8.27 7.60
N VAL A 179 3.21 8.62 8.14
CA VAL A 179 4.06 7.75 8.96
C VAL A 179 4.12 8.35 10.36
N ALA A 180 3.29 7.83 11.25
CA ALA A 180 2.97 8.45 12.52
C ALA A 180 4.00 8.21 13.64
N GLU A 181 4.90 7.24 13.50
CA GLU A 181 5.95 6.97 14.48
C GLU A 181 7.28 7.59 14.05
N ASP A 182 7.85 8.40 14.94
CA ASP A 182 9.10 9.13 14.71
C ASP A 182 10.27 8.16 14.44
N GLY A 183 11.04 8.42 13.38
CA GLY A 183 12.16 7.57 12.96
C GLY A 183 11.78 6.20 12.37
N GLN A 184 10.50 5.93 12.09
CA GLN A 184 10.03 4.68 11.50
C GLN A 184 9.72 4.78 10.00
N PHE A 185 10.43 5.68 9.30
CA PHE A 185 10.45 5.74 7.85
C PHE A 185 11.83 5.32 7.35
N LYS A 186 11.88 4.25 6.56
CA LYS A 186 13.10 3.77 5.91
C LYS A 186 12.81 3.38 4.47
N VAL A 187 13.72 3.72 3.60
CA VAL A 187 13.81 3.21 2.23
C VAL A 187 15.10 2.37 2.20
N SER A 188 15.27 1.41 1.31
CA SER A 188 16.53 0.66 1.07
C SER A 188 17.29 1.25 -0.12
N ALA A 189 18.50 0.80 -0.41
CA ALA A 189 19.34 1.39 -1.46
C ALA A 189 18.76 1.23 -2.87
N ASP A 190 18.08 0.11 -3.13
CA ASP A 190 17.51 -0.23 -4.45
C ASP A 190 15.99 0.05 -4.51
N SER A 191 15.49 0.91 -3.62
CA SER A 191 14.07 1.24 -3.48
C SER A 191 13.84 2.73 -3.59
N ASN A 192 12.62 3.11 -3.95
CA ASN A 192 12.27 4.51 -4.17
C ASN A 192 10.89 4.87 -3.66
N VAL A 193 10.74 6.11 -3.22
CA VAL A 193 9.45 6.79 -3.01
C VAL A 193 9.36 7.94 -4.00
N ASP A 194 8.43 7.87 -4.94
CA ASP A 194 8.17 8.94 -5.90
C ASP A 194 6.92 9.74 -5.54
N ILE A 195 7.05 11.07 -5.54
CA ILE A 195 5.95 11.99 -5.26
C ILE A 195 5.60 12.76 -6.53
N THR A 196 4.41 12.49 -7.09
CA THR A 196 3.93 13.19 -8.29
C THR A 196 2.87 14.24 -7.94
N ASP A 197 1.83 13.86 -7.20
CA ASP A 197 0.72 14.78 -6.82
C ASP A 197 0.26 14.59 -5.37
N GLY A 198 0.94 13.72 -4.62
CA GLY A 198 0.61 13.40 -3.23
C GLY A 198 1.53 14.04 -2.20
N ARG A 199 1.42 13.56 -0.96
CA ARG A 199 2.20 14.08 0.18
C ARG A 199 2.68 12.94 1.06
N LEU A 200 3.97 12.97 1.40
CA LEU A 200 4.54 12.12 2.44
C LEU A 200 4.62 12.94 3.73
N ILE A 201 4.00 12.45 4.80
CA ILE A 201 3.86 13.18 6.07
C ILE A 201 4.49 12.32 7.18
N LEU A 202 5.60 12.79 7.72
CA LEU A 202 6.43 12.06 8.69
C LEU A 202 6.32 12.70 10.08
N ALA A 203 6.19 11.88 11.12
CA ALA A 203 6.26 12.37 12.49
C ALA A 203 7.68 12.85 12.85
N GLY A 204 7.75 13.94 13.61
CA GLY A 204 9.01 14.56 14.04
C GLY A 204 9.59 15.53 13.02
N ASP A 205 10.81 16.02 13.31
CA ASP A 205 11.62 16.75 12.34
C ASP A 205 12.52 15.76 11.58
N GLN A 206 12.09 15.40 10.37
CA GLN A 206 12.76 14.43 9.51
C GLN A 206 13.57 15.10 8.38
N THR A 207 13.85 16.40 8.49
CA THR A 207 14.53 17.18 7.43
C THR A 207 15.87 16.57 7.03
N ALA A 208 16.67 16.11 8.00
CA ALA A 208 17.98 15.51 7.72
C ALA A 208 17.85 14.16 6.98
N LEU A 209 16.89 13.33 7.38
CA LEU A 209 16.61 12.05 6.72
C LEU A 209 16.13 12.27 5.28
N VAL A 210 15.17 13.17 5.09
CA VAL A 210 14.61 13.49 3.76
C VAL A 210 15.71 13.99 2.82
N ASN A 211 16.57 14.91 3.28
CA ASN A 211 17.69 15.39 2.48
C ASN A 211 18.68 14.27 2.11
N ALA A 212 18.95 13.33 3.02
CA ALA A 212 19.81 12.19 2.71
C ALA A 212 19.20 11.29 1.63
N LEU A 213 17.90 10.98 1.74
CA LEU A 213 17.20 10.17 0.74
C LEU A 213 17.11 10.85 -0.63
N LEU A 214 17.02 12.18 -0.66
CA LEU A 214 17.05 12.96 -1.90
C LEU A 214 18.40 12.89 -2.61
N VAL A 215 19.49 12.99 -1.87
CA VAL A 215 20.85 12.89 -2.41
C VAL A 215 21.15 11.48 -2.93
N ASP A 216 20.56 10.46 -2.30
CA ASP A 216 20.70 9.06 -2.69
C ASP A 216 19.71 8.61 -3.79
N ASP A 217 18.88 9.51 -4.35
CA ASP A 217 17.83 9.20 -5.33
C ASP A 217 16.79 8.16 -4.88
N ARG A 218 16.56 8.06 -3.56
CA ARG A 218 15.58 7.15 -2.94
C ARG A 218 14.25 7.82 -2.61
N LEU A 219 14.21 9.13 -2.78
CA LEU A 219 13.02 9.95 -2.73
C LEU A 219 13.06 10.87 -3.95
N THR A 220 12.12 10.71 -4.87
CA THR A 220 12.05 11.47 -6.12
C THR A 220 10.74 12.24 -6.21
N GLY A 221 10.67 13.19 -7.14
CA GLY A 221 9.41 13.76 -7.57
C GLY A 221 9.23 13.64 -9.08
N PHE A 222 8.02 13.37 -9.57
CA PHE A 222 7.76 13.21 -11.01
C PHE A 222 8.73 12.23 -11.72
N GLY A 223 9.22 11.21 -11.00
CA GLY A 223 10.18 10.23 -11.49
C GLY A 223 11.60 10.73 -11.76
N ALA A 224 11.96 11.95 -11.31
CA ALA A 224 13.29 12.51 -11.53
C ALA A 224 14.05 12.76 -10.23
N SER A 225 15.38 12.61 -10.30
CA SER A 225 16.30 12.77 -9.16
C SER A 225 16.31 14.19 -8.59
N ALA A 226 16.73 14.34 -7.34
CA ALA A 226 16.75 15.64 -6.66
C ALA A 226 17.67 16.67 -7.35
N ASP A 227 18.70 16.19 -8.06
CA ASP A 227 19.60 17.03 -8.87
C ASP A 227 18.93 17.61 -10.14
N SER A 228 17.72 17.16 -10.46
CA SER A 228 16.93 17.62 -11.61
C SER A 228 15.77 18.51 -11.19
N ASN A 229 16.04 19.79 -10.88
CA ASN A 229 15.07 20.91 -10.85
C ASN A 229 13.76 20.77 -10.04
N ILE A 230 13.53 19.69 -9.31
CA ILE A 230 12.32 19.48 -8.51
C ILE A 230 12.55 20.14 -7.16
N GLN A 231 11.66 21.07 -6.81
CA GLN A 231 11.62 21.61 -5.47
C GLN A 231 10.73 20.70 -4.64
N ILE A 232 11.36 19.88 -3.79
CA ILE A 232 10.63 19.27 -2.68
C ILE A 232 10.39 20.35 -1.64
N ASP A 233 9.12 20.64 -1.38
CA ASP A 233 8.75 21.51 -0.26
C ASP A 233 8.80 20.70 1.02
N LEU A 234 9.50 21.26 2.00
CA LEU A 234 9.70 20.70 3.32
C LEU A 234 9.09 21.67 4.32
N ALA A 235 7.87 21.35 4.75
CA ALA A 235 7.17 22.10 5.77
C ALA A 235 7.21 21.32 7.09
N THR A 236 7.88 21.88 8.10
CA THR A 236 7.81 21.36 9.47
C THR A 236 6.84 22.21 10.29
N TYR A 237 5.66 21.68 10.57
CA TYR A 237 4.64 22.36 11.38
C TYR A 237 3.97 21.37 12.33
N GLY A 238 3.78 21.80 13.59
CA GLY A 238 3.04 20.99 14.57
C GLY A 238 3.68 19.64 14.91
N GLY A 239 5.00 19.48 14.72
CA GLY A 239 5.72 18.24 14.98
C GLY A 239 5.69 17.22 13.84
N TRP A 240 5.35 17.65 12.62
CA TRP A 240 5.36 16.82 11.42
C TRP A 240 6.23 17.45 10.35
N THR A 241 6.99 16.64 9.61
CA THR A 241 7.65 17.00 8.37
C THR A 241 6.78 16.55 7.20
N THR A 242 6.29 17.49 6.41
CA THR A 242 5.55 17.21 5.17
C THR A 242 6.45 17.41 3.97
N VAL A 243 6.44 16.45 3.06
CA VAL A 243 7.23 16.39 1.84
C VAL A 243 6.26 16.36 0.66
N THR A 244 6.39 17.33 -0.23
CA THR A 244 5.58 17.42 -1.47
C THR A 244 6.47 17.78 -2.65
N ALA A 245 6.17 17.26 -3.84
CA ALA A 245 6.87 17.67 -5.05
C ALA A 245 6.20 18.90 -5.67
N ILE A 246 6.98 19.94 -5.97
CA ILE A 246 6.51 21.12 -6.70
C ILE A 246 6.94 20.98 -8.17
N PRO A 247 5.99 21.03 -9.13
CA PRO A 247 6.33 21.07 -10.55
C PRO A 247 7.20 22.29 -10.88
N GLU A 248 8.14 22.15 -11.81
CA GLU A 248 9.02 23.25 -12.21
C GLU A 248 8.23 24.54 -12.54
N PRO A 249 8.64 25.71 -12.00
CA PRO A 249 7.98 27.00 -12.24
C PRO A 249 7.91 27.39 -13.73
N ALA A 250 8.80 26.86 -14.57
CA ALA A 250 8.85 27.16 -16.00
C ALA A 250 7.56 26.77 -16.73
N THR A 251 6.90 25.69 -16.30
CA THR A 251 5.65 25.21 -16.89
C THR A 251 4.49 26.16 -16.58
N LEU A 252 4.38 26.61 -15.33
CA LEU A 252 3.36 27.59 -14.91
C LEU A 252 3.61 28.97 -15.52
N GLY A 253 4.87 29.39 -15.59
CA GLY A 253 5.28 30.65 -16.24
C GLY A 253 4.96 30.67 -17.73
N MET A 254 5.22 29.58 -18.46
CA MET A 254 4.89 29.47 -19.88
C MET A 254 3.38 29.45 -20.12
N VAL A 255 2.59 28.71 -19.32
CA VAL A 255 1.12 28.73 -19.44
C VAL A 255 0.57 30.13 -19.19
N ALA A 256 1.07 30.85 -18.18
CA ALA A 256 0.69 32.23 -17.92
C ALA A 256 1.08 33.17 -19.08
N LEU A 257 2.29 33.05 -19.62
CA LEU A 257 2.79 33.89 -20.72
C LEU A 257 2.05 33.64 -22.04
N PHE A 258 1.82 32.38 -22.42
CA PHE A 258 1.12 32.05 -23.66
C PHE A 258 -0.40 32.23 -23.54
N GLY A 259 -1.00 31.86 -22.41
CA GLY A 259 -2.43 31.99 -22.18
C GLY A 259 -2.89 33.45 -22.06
N THR A 260 -2.21 34.27 -21.26
CA THR A 260 -2.58 35.69 -21.12
C THR A 260 -2.13 36.53 -22.30
N GLY A 261 -0.96 36.22 -22.88
CA GLY A 261 -0.46 36.88 -24.08
C GLY A 261 -1.39 36.72 -25.29
N MET A 262 -1.92 35.52 -25.54
CA MET A 262 -2.85 35.28 -26.65
C MET A 262 -4.21 35.98 -26.45
N LEU A 263 -4.73 36.03 -25.23
CA LEU A 263 -5.95 36.78 -24.90
C LEU A 263 -5.78 38.29 -25.15
N TRP A 264 -4.61 38.83 -24.84
CA TRP A 264 -4.31 40.25 -25.05
C TRP A 264 -4.14 40.60 -26.53
N VAL A 265 -3.49 39.74 -27.31
CA VAL A 265 -3.34 39.90 -28.77
C VAL A 265 -4.71 39.85 -29.47
N ARG A 266 -5.63 39.00 -29.02
CA ARG A 266 -6.98 38.90 -29.61
C ARG A 266 -7.82 40.14 -29.34
N LYS A 267 -7.72 40.74 -28.14
CA LYS A 267 -8.42 41.99 -27.80
C LYS A 267 -7.96 43.19 -28.64
N ARG A 268 -6.68 43.22 -29.02
CA ARG A 268 -6.10 44.33 -29.82
C ARG A 268 -6.44 44.29 -31.31
N ARG A 269 -6.94 43.16 -31.84
CA ARG A 269 -7.34 43.00 -33.25
C ARG A 269 -8.85 43.10 -33.49
N MET A 270 -9.65 43.38 -32.46
CA MET A 270 -11.11 43.59 -32.57
C MET A 270 -11.54 45.07 -32.44
N ILE A 271 -10.58 46.00 -32.47
CA ILE A 271 -10.80 47.46 -32.58
C ILE A 271 -10.16 47.88 -33.91
#